data_AF-A0A1V4VLC4-F1
#
_entry.id   AF-A0A1V4VLC4-F1
#
_cell.length_a   1.000
_cell.length_b   1.000
_cell.length_c   1.000
_cell.angle_alpha   90.00
_cell.angle_beta   90.00
_cell.angle_gamma   90.00
#
_symmetry.space_group_name_H-M   'P 1'
#
loop_
_entity.id
_entity.type
_entity.pdbx_description
1 polymer ?
#
loop_
_entity_poly.entity_id
_entity_poly.type
_entity_poly.pdbx_seq_one_letter_code
_entity_poly.pdbx_strand_id
1 'polypeptide(L)'
;MAWRKLLLISFAGFLVVLAAGGCSPGDNKTAPPAGDDLSSGGMLLEYFKSTHPDREVLIIKRADLNNDHTDDLVVIFRGSQEKNSMLVVLDVSGSYQCTNETPAPVSDQVIRLKDIDDKPPLEFIVQGRKDANFGFAIYRVEGTKLEDLFGEGMKDCC
;
A
#
# COMPACT_ATOMS: atom_id res chain seq x y z
N MET A 1 -29.65 70.04 -45.51
CA MET A 1 -29.26 68.87 -46.33
C MET A 1 -27.89 68.44 -45.81
N ALA A 2 -27.66 67.36 -45.07
CA ALA A 2 -28.39 66.13 -44.84
C ALA A 2 -28.19 65.64 -43.38
N TRP A 3 -29.05 64.69 -43.01
CA TRP A 3 -29.35 64.10 -41.71
C TRP A 3 -28.19 63.74 -40.76
N ARG A 4 -28.38 64.08 -39.48
CA ARG A 4 -27.81 63.38 -38.31
C ARG A 4 -28.58 62.06 -38.14
N LYS A 5 -27.93 60.91 -38.31
CA LYS A 5 -28.50 59.62 -37.90
C LYS A 5 -28.14 59.36 -36.43
N LEU A 6 -29.14 59.44 -35.57
CA LEU A 6 -29.19 58.68 -34.32
C LEU A 6 -28.97 57.20 -34.68
N LEU A 7 -28.09 56.51 -33.95
CA LEU A 7 -28.10 55.06 -33.90
C LEU A 7 -28.08 54.64 -32.43
N LEU A 8 -29.06 53.79 -32.17
CA LEU A 8 -29.58 53.41 -30.87
C LEU A 8 -28.58 52.62 -30.03
N ILE A 9 -28.65 52.87 -28.74
CA ILE A 9 -28.20 51.97 -27.68
C ILE A 9 -29.04 50.69 -27.78
N SER A 10 -28.40 49.55 -27.96
CA SER A 10 -28.98 48.24 -27.63
C SER A 10 -28.05 47.53 -26.67
N PHE A 11 -28.49 47.49 -25.43
CA PHE A 11 -27.90 46.74 -24.33
C PHE A 11 -28.58 45.35 -24.35
N ALA A 12 -27.86 44.34 -24.81
CA ALA A 12 -28.16 42.92 -24.62
C ALA A 12 -26.79 42.24 -24.65
N GLY A 13 -26.29 41.60 -23.62
CA GLY A 13 -26.97 40.74 -22.67
C GLY A 13 -26.27 39.38 -22.76
N PHE A 14 -25.26 39.21 -21.91
CA PHE A 14 -24.79 37.94 -21.32
C PHE A 14 -24.56 36.73 -22.25
N LEU A 15 -23.28 36.35 -22.44
CA LEU A 15 -22.95 34.96 -22.75
C LEU A 15 -21.66 34.53 -22.03
N VAL A 16 -21.89 34.09 -20.79
CA VAL A 16 -21.27 32.97 -20.06
C VAL A 16 -19.93 32.47 -20.60
N VAL A 17 -18.88 32.69 -19.80
CA VAL A 17 -17.68 31.85 -19.75
C VAL A 17 -18.07 30.52 -19.10
N LEU A 18 -17.90 29.40 -19.79
CA LEU A 18 -17.75 28.09 -19.16
C LEU A 18 -16.67 27.28 -19.87
N ALA A 19 -15.67 26.92 -19.08
CA ALA A 19 -14.51 26.13 -19.40
C ALA A 19 -14.83 24.63 -19.43
N ALA A 20 -14.06 23.90 -20.25
CA ALA A 20 -13.53 22.53 -20.07
C ALA A 20 -13.31 21.96 -21.49
N GLY A 21 -12.11 21.68 -22.00
CA GLY A 21 -10.92 21.21 -21.30
C GLY A 21 -10.94 19.69 -21.21
N GLY A 22 -10.55 19.02 -22.30
CA GLY A 22 -9.93 17.69 -22.30
C GLY A 22 -10.78 16.49 -21.89
N CYS A 23 -11.36 15.79 -22.87
CA CYS A 23 -11.61 14.36 -22.72
C CYS A 23 -10.26 13.62 -22.83
N SER A 24 -9.70 13.22 -21.69
CA SER A 24 -8.64 12.20 -21.66
C SER A 24 -9.29 10.86 -21.34
N PRO A 25 -9.10 9.80 -22.14
CA PRO A 25 -9.55 8.46 -21.79
C PRO A 25 -8.80 8.01 -20.52
N GLY A 26 -9.56 7.70 -19.47
CA GLY A 26 -9.01 7.14 -18.25
C GLY A 26 -8.38 5.77 -18.53
N ASP A 27 -7.05 5.76 -18.61
CA ASP A 27 -6.25 4.56 -18.39
C ASP A 27 -6.55 4.06 -16.96
N ASN A 28 -7.49 3.12 -16.82
CA ASN A 28 -7.58 2.29 -15.61
C ASN A 28 -6.36 1.35 -15.59
N LYS A 29 -5.19 1.92 -15.26
CA LYS A 29 -4.04 1.15 -14.81
C LYS A 29 -4.33 0.76 -13.37
N THR A 30 -4.77 -0.48 -13.17
CA THR A 30 -4.59 -1.15 -11.87
C THR A 30 -3.14 -0.92 -11.48
N ALA A 31 -2.92 -0.19 -10.38
CA ALA A 31 -1.58 0.07 -9.89
C ALA A 31 -0.86 -1.29 -9.73
N PRO A 32 0.41 -1.42 -10.13
CA PRO A 32 1.18 -2.63 -9.85
C PRO A 32 1.10 -2.96 -8.36
N PRO A 33 1.16 -4.24 -7.97
CA PRO A 33 1.26 -4.59 -6.56
C PRO A 33 2.44 -3.81 -5.96
N ALA A 34 2.20 -3.01 -4.92
CA ALA A 34 3.27 -2.27 -4.26
C ALA A 34 3.97 -3.25 -3.29
N GLY A 35 4.76 -4.13 -3.87
CA GLY A 35 5.72 -5.00 -3.21
C GLY A 35 6.97 -5.08 -4.05
N ASP A 36 8.04 -5.58 -3.45
CA ASP A 36 9.31 -5.75 -4.13
C ASP A 36 9.30 -7.09 -4.89
N ASP A 37 10.13 -7.19 -5.93
CA ASP A 37 10.33 -8.43 -6.66
C ASP A 37 10.91 -9.50 -5.74
N LEU A 38 10.40 -10.74 -5.79
CA LEU A 38 10.83 -11.81 -4.87
C LEU A 38 12.34 -12.08 -4.93
N SER A 39 13.02 -11.83 -6.06
CA SER A 39 14.48 -11.99 -6.16
C SER A 39 15.26 -11.00 -5.30
N SER A 40 14.65 -9.87 -4.92
CA SER A 40 15.23 -8.89 -3.99
C SER A 40 15.20 -9.34 -2.52
N GLY A 41 14.54 -10.47 -2.20
CA GLY A 41 14.39 -10.98 -0.84
C GLY A 41 15.69 -11.47 -0.20
N GLY A 42 16.70 -11.85 -0.98
CA GLY A 42 18.03 -12.22 -0.50
C GLY A 42 18.01 -13.27 0.63
N MET A 43 18.96 -13.16 1.56
CA MET A 43 19.11 -14.12 2.68
C MET A 43 17.92 -14.16 3.65
N LEU A 44 17.20 -13.04 3.83
CA LEU A 44 16.02 -12.97 4.67
C LEU A 44 14.87 -13.82 4.12
N LEU A 45 14.68 -13.79 2.80
CA LEU A 45 13.68 -14.64 2.13
C LEU A 45 14.09 -16.11 2.17
N GLU A 46 15.37 -16.43 2.01
CA GLU A 46 15.85 -17.82 2.14
C GLU A 46 15.69 -18.34 3.56
N TYR A 47 15.93 -17.51 4.57
CA TYR A 47 15.63 -17.86 5.96
C TYR A 47 14.13 -18.12 6.18
N PHE A 48 13.25 -17.26 5.65
CA PHE A 48 11.81 -17.49 5.69
C PHE A 48 11.45 -18.85 5.08
N LYS A 49 11.91 -19.14 3.86
CA LYS A 49 11.64 -20.42 3.18
C LYS A 49 12.17 -21.61 3.97
N SER A 50 13.32 -21.49 4.63
CA SER A 50 13.89 -22.58 5.43
C SER A 50 13.06 -22.90 6.67
N THR A 51 12.41 -21.90 7.26
CA THR A 51 11.55 -22.04 8.45
C THR A 51 10.09 -22.32 8.09
N HIS A 52 9.69 -22.04 6.85
CA HIS A 52 8.35 -22.18 6.30
C HIS A 52 8.36 -22.90 4.93
N PRO A 53 8.88 -24.14 4.83
CA PRO A 53 9.22 -24.79 3.56
C PRO A 53 8.02 -25.01 2.63
N ASP A 54 6.81 -25.16 3.18
CA ASP A 54 5.59 -25.44 2.42
C ASP A 54 4.73 -24.19 2.18
N ARG A 55 5.27 -22.99 2.45
CA ARG A 55 4.53 -21.74 2.35
C ARG A 55 4.90 -20.98 1.09
N GLU A 56 3.90 -20.74 0.25
CA GLU A 56 4.04 -19.90 -0.94
C GLU A 56 4.12 -18.42 -0.55
N VAL A 57 5.21 -17.75 -0.93
CA VAL A 57 5.38 -16.30 -0.73
C VAL A 57 4.64 -15.55 -1.82
N LEU A 58 3.82 -14.58 -1.43
CA LEU A 58 2.95 -13.82 -2.34
C LEU A 58 3.52 -12.45 -2.66
N ILE A 59 3.97 -11.72 -1.63
CA ILE A 59 4.52 -10.37 -1.75
C ILE A 59 5.52 -10.14 -0.62
N ILE A 60 6.57 -9.39 -0.92
CA ILE A 60 7.58 -8.97 0.06
C ILE A 60 7.78 -7.46 0.05
N LYS A 61 8.28 -6.91 1.15
CA LYS A 61 8.74 -5.53 1.22
C LYS A 61 9.95 -5.41 2.12
N ARG A 62 11.02 -4.80 1.61
CA ARG A 62 12.28 -4.59 2.34
C ARG A 62 12.37 -3.17 2.90
N ALA A 63 12.78 -3.04 4.16
CA ALA A 63 13.06 -1.78 4.85
C ALA A 63 13.68 -2.03 6.24
N ASP A 64 14.36 -1.04 6.81
CA ASP A 64 14.66 -0.99 8.24
C ASP A 64 13.36 -0.77 9.04
N LEU A 65 12.86 -1.82 9.71
CA LEU A 65 11.55 -1.82 10.40
C LEU A 65 11.68 -1.77 11.92
N ASN A 66 12.88 -1.95 12.46
CA ASN A 66 13.16 -1.93 13.90
C ASN A 66 14.14 -0.80 14.29
N ASN A 67 14.58 0.01 13.32
CA ASN A 67 15.53 1.13 13.45
C ASN A 67 16.93 0.68 13.95
N ASP A 68 17.43 -0.44 13.42
CA ASP A 68 18.80 -0.92 13.67
C ASP A 68 19.79 -0.63 12.52
N HIS A 69 19.35 0.11 11.50
CA HIS A 69 20.10 0.45 10.28
C HIS A 69 20.40 -0.73 9.36
N THR A 70 19.70 -1.85 9.54
CA THR A 70 19.71 -3.02 8.66
C THR A 70 18.31 -3.21 8.08
N ASP A 71 18.24 -3.58 6.81
CA ASP A 71 16.96 -3.88 6.19
C ASP A 71 16.40 -5.22 6.68
N ASP A 72 15.15 -5.20 7.13
CA ASP A 72 14.30 -6.35 7.42
C ASP A 72 13.43 -6.72 6.20
N LEU A 73 12.60 -7.77 6.34
CA LEU A 73 11.70 -8.22 5.27
C LEU A 73 10.27 -8.50 5.76
N VAL A 74 9.31 -7.69 5.34
CA VAL A 74 7.88 -8.04 5.42
C VAL A 74 7.61 -9.15 4.42
N VAL A 75 6.93 -10.21 4.85
CA VAL A 75 6.55 -11.35 4.00
C VAL A 75 5.06 -11.61 4.18
N ILE A 76 4.29 -11.51 3.10
CA ILE A 76 2.93 -12.06 3.05
C ILE A 76 2.99 -13.38 2.27
N PHE A 77 2.40 -14.42 2.84
CA PHE A 77 2.46 -15.78 2.32
C PHE A 77 1.13 -16.52 2.50
N ARG A 78 0.97 -17.63 1.79
CA ARG A 78 -0.19 -18.51 1.91
C ARG A 78 -0.09 -19.37 3.17
N GLY A 79 -0.83 -18.98 4.22
CA GLY A 79 -0.88 -19.70 5.50
C GLY A 79 -1.77 -20.94 5.49
N SER A 80 -2.77 -20.98 4.60
CA SER A 80 -3.57 -22.16 4.27
C SER A 80 -4.22 -21.98 2.90
N GLN A 81 -5.02 -22.95 2.45
CA GLN A 81 -5.69 -22.87 1.14
C GLN A 81 -6.56 -21.61 0.97
N GLU A 82 -7.13 -21.08 2.07
CA GLU A 82 -8.08 -19.96 2.03
C GLU A 82 -7.61 -18.71 2.79
N LYS A 83 -6.43 -18.75 3.41
CA LYS A 83 -5.95 -17.67 4.29
C LYS A 83 -4.51 -17.33 3.99
N ASN A 84 -4.24 -16.02 3.99
CA ASN A 84 -2.90 -15.49 3.92
C ASN A 84 -2.46 -15.05 5.32
N SER A 85 -1.17 -15.18 5.57
CA SER A 85 -0.49 -14.73 6.79
C SER A 85 0.57 -13.72 6.40
N MET A 86 0.98 -12.91 7.37
CA MET A 86 2.08 -11.97 7.28
C MET A 86 2.98 -12.11 8.50
N LEU A 87 4.28 -11.93 8.31
CA LEU A 87 5.25 -11.70 9.38
C LEU A 87 6.38 -10.80 8.88
N VAL A 88 7.27 -10.39 9.78
CA VAL A 88 8.54 -9.76 9.42
C VAL A 88 9.70 -10.69 9.77
N VAL A 89 10.63 -10.87 8.83
CA VAL A 89 11.94 -11.48 9.11
C VAL A 89 12.90 -10.36 9.49
N LEU A 90 13.40 -10.40 10.73
CA LEU A 90 14.32 -9.42 11.27
C LEU A 90 15.78 -9.87 11.07
N ASP A 91 16.66 -8.96 10.72
CA ASP A 91 18.13 -9.16 10.75
C ASP A 91 18.70 -8.70 12.10
N VAL A 92 18.69 -9.59 13.09
CA VAL A 92 19.19 -9.26 14.42
C VAL A 92 20.65 -9.68 14.56
N SER A 93 21.55 -8.72 14.36
CA SER A 93 22.98 -8.83 14.67
C SER A 93 23.66 -10.06 14.04
N GLY A 94 23.37 -10.32 12.75
CA GLY A 94 23.96 -11.45 12.02
C GLY A 94 23.23 -12.78 12.24
N SER A 95 22.04 -12.74 12.82
CA SER A 95 21.10 -13.86 12.88
C SER A 95 19.73 -13.40 12.39
N TYR A 96 18.90 -14.34 11.94
CA TYR A 96 17.55 -14.04 11.49
C TYR A 96 16.52 -14.60 12.45
N GLN A 97 15.41 -13.88 12.62
CA GLN A 97 14.25 -14.37 13.35
C GLN A 97 12.95 -13.84 12.73
N CYS A 98 11.88 -14.61 12.83
CA CYS A 98 10.54 -14.14 12.45
C CYS A 98 9.84 -13.49 13.65
N THR A 99 9.03 -12.47 13.39
CA THR A 99 8.04 -11.98 14.36
C THR A 99 6.90 -12.99 14.54
N ASN A 100 5.90 -12.66 15.38
CA ASN A 100 4.60 -13.34 15.31
C ASN A 100 3.97 -13.21 13.92
N GLU A 101 3.15 -14.21 13.57
CA GLU A 101 2.29 -14.14 12.40
C GLU A 101 1.04 -13.30 12.68
N THR A 102 0.58 -12.57 11.67
CA THR A 102 -0.70 -11.85 11.65
C THR A 102 -1.49 -12.23 10.38
N PRO A 103 -2.83 -12.21 10.41
CA PRO A 103 -3.63 -12.41 9.20
C PRO A 103 -3.32 -11.34 8.13
N ALA A 104 -3.41 -11.71 6.85
CA ALA A 104 -3.21 -10.81 5.73
C ALA A 104 -4.35 -10.92 4.70
N PRO A 105 -4.61 -9.87 3.88
CA PRO A 105 -5.72 -9.88 2.94
C PRO A 105 -5.63 -11.02 1.92
N VAL A 106 -6.76 -11.53 1.44
CA VAL A 106 -6.84 -12.69 0.51
C VAL A 106 -6.35 -12.36 -0.89
N SER A 107 -6.66 -11.16 -1.42
CA SER A 107 -6.24 -10.70 -2.75
C SER A 107 -5.80 -9.23 -2.75
N ASP A 108 -5.19 -8.82 -3.87
CA ASP A 108 -4.78 -7.44 -4.17
C ASP A 108 -3.92 -6.82 -3.06
N GLN A 109 -2.97 -7.60 -2.52
CA GLN A 109 -2.13 -7.15 -1.42
C GLN A 109 -1.18 -6.03 -1.86
N VAL A 110 -1.06 -5.03 -1.01
CA VAL A 110 -0.19 -3.87 -1.21
C VAL A 110 0.50 -3.56 0.13
N ILE A 111 1.82 -3.37 0.11
CA ILE A 111 2.60 -2.96 1.28
C ILE A 111 3.23 -1.58 1.00
N ARG A 112 2.91 -0.59 1.82
CA ARG A 112 3.48 0.76 1.71
C ARG A 112 4.18 1.16 2.99
N LEU A 113 5.47 1.45 2.88
CA LEU A 113 6.25 2.04 3.97
C LEU A 113 5.80 3.49 4.18
N LYS A 114 5.63 3.89 5.43
CA LYS A 114 5.24 5.26 5.75
C LYS A 114 5.69 5.59 7.17
N ASP A 115 6.48 6.65 7.30
CA ASP A 115 6.69 7.32 8.58
C ASP A 115 5.45 8.19 8.86
N ILE A 116 4.64 7.76 9.82
CA ILE A 116 3.32 8.37 10.11
C ILE A 116 3.42 9.37 11.26
N ASP A 117 4.29 9.12 12.23
CA ASP A 117 4.41 9.92 13.45
C ASP A 117 5.79 10.58 13.65
N ASP A 118 6.64 10.55 12.61
CA ASP A 118 8.01 11.08 12.58
C ASP A 118 8.89 10.46 13.68
N LYS A 119 8.65 9.19 14.01
CA LYS A 119 9.40 8.45 15.04
C LYS A 119 9.75 7.04 14.58
N PRO A 120 10.95 6.55 14.92
CA PRO A 120 11.24 5.14 14.79
C PRO A 120 10.45 4.32 15.84
N PRO A 121 10.20 3.02 15.57
CA PRO A 121 10.46 2.30 14.31
C PRO A 121 9.48 2.62 13.16
N LEU A 122 9.94 2.50 11.90
CA LEU A 122 9.17 2.81 10.70
C LEU A 122 7.89 1.95 10.57
N GLU A 123 6.75 2.59 10.29
CA GLU A 123 5.50 1.86 10.03
C GLU A 123 5.37 1.42 8.57
N PHE A 124 4.48 0.44 8.37
CA PHE A 124 3.99 0.11 7.05
C PHE A 124 2.49 -0.17 7.05
N ILE A 125 1.87 0.16 5.92
CA ILE A 125 0.46 -0.02 5.65
C ILE A 125 0.29 -1.25 4.78
N VAL A 126 -0.55 -2.18 5.22
CA VAL A 126 -1.00 -3.31 4.41
C VAL A 126 -2.42 -3.05 3.98
N GLN A 127 -2.71 -3.30 2.71
CA GLN A 127 -4.05 -3.20 2.16
C GLN A 127 -4.36 -4.40 1.29
N GLY A 128 -5.64 -4.69 1.12
CA GLY A 128 -6.09 -5.70 0.17
C GLY A 128 -7.57 -5.98 0.31
N ARG A 129 -8.00 -7.12 -0.20
CA ARG A 129 -9.42 -7.44 -0.40
C ARG A 129 -9.74 -8.91 -0.13
N LYS A 130 -11.04 -9.15 0.05
CA LYS A 130 -11.69 -10.46 -0.08
C LYS A 130 -13.07 -10.21 -0.67
N ASP A 131 -13.30 -10.70 -1.88
CA ASP A 131 -14.51 -10.43 -2.64
C ASP A 131 -14.81 -8.91 -2.76
N ALA A 132 -15.97 -8.48 -2.27
CA ALA A 132 -16.38 -7.07 -2.25
C ALA A 132 -15.75 -6.27 -1.10
N ASN A 133 -15.16 -6.93 -0.10
CA ASN A 133 -14.60 -6.28 1.07
C ASN A 133 -13.20 -5.74 0.77
N PHE A 134 -12.91 -4.56 1.31
CA PHE A 134 -11.60 -3.91 1.27
C PHE A 134 -11.19 -3.54 2.69
N GLY A 135 -9.91 -3.69 2.98
CA GLY A 135 -9.37 -3.39 4.31
C GLY A 135 -7.95 -2.87 4.24
N PHE A 136 -7.57 -2.14 5.28
CA PHE A 136 -6.20 -1.74 5.53
C PHE A 136 -5.85 -1.80 7.01
N ALA A 137 -4.58 -2.00 7.30
CA ALA A 137 -4.01 -1.83 8.64
C ALA A 137 -2.62 -1.21 8.58
N ILE A 138 -2.24 -0.56 9.67
CA ILE A 138 -0.95 0.05 9.93
C ILE A 138 -0.25 -0.83 10.96
N TYR A 139 0.96 -1.27 10.62
CA TYR A 139 1.77 -2.11 11.45
C TYR A 139 3.10 -1.46 11.81
N ARG A 140 3.63 -1.84 12.96
CA ARG A 140 4.97 -1.48 13.41
C ARG A 140 5.62 -2.68 14.09
N VAL A 141 6.93 -2.83 13.91
CA VAL A 141 7.69 -3.84 14.65
C VAL A 141 8.12 -3.27 16.00
N GLU A 142 7.69 -3.89 17.09
CA GLU A 142 8.05 -3.53 18.45
C GLU A 142 8.89 -4.68 19.07
N GLY A 143 10.21 -4.50 19.04
CA GLY A 143 11.18 -5.52 19.45
C GLY A 143 11.15 -6.75 18.53
N THR A 144 10.43 -7.80 18.95
CA THR A 144 10.28 -9.05 18.17
C THR A 144 8.85 -9.32 17.74
N LYS A 145 7.96 -8.34 17.94
CA LYS A 145 6.55 -8.45 17.63
C LYS A 145 6.15 -7.55 16.49
N LEU A 146 5.25 -8.06 15.67
CA LEU A 146 4.53 -7.28 14.68
C LEU A 146 3.19 -6.85 15.29
N GLU A 147 3.08 -5.57 15.60
CA GLU A 147 1.92 -4.98 16.27
C GLU A 147 1.00 -4.30 15.25
N ASP A 148 -0.30 -4.56 15.36
CA ASP A 148 -1.36 -3.84 14.63
C ASP A 148 -1.68 -2.56 15.41
N LEU A 149 -1.26 -1.42 14.87
CA LEU A 149 -1.50 -0.11 15.49
C LEU A 149 -2.92 0.37 15.25
N PHE A 150 -3.46 0.07 14.07
CA PHE A 150 -4.78 0.49 13.63
C PHE A 150 -5.17 -0.21 12.34
N GLY A 151 -6.43 -0.64 12.23
CA GLY A 151 -6.96 -1.14 10.97
C GLY A 151 -8.48 -0.97 10.83
N GLU A 152 -8.91 -0.94 9.57
CA GLU A 152 -10.31 -0.86 9.18
C GLU A 152 -10.59 -1.90 8.08
N GLY A 153 -11.70 -2.65 8.20
CA GLY A 153 -12.12 -3.65 7.21
C GLY A 153 -11.26 -4.93 7.12
N MET A 154 -10.12 -5.00 7.82
CA MET A 154 -9.19 -6.15 7.75
C MET A 154 -9.82 -7.47 8.19
N LYS A 155 -10.73 -7.46 9.18
CA LYS A 155 -11.42 -8.66 9.67
C LYS A 155 -12.23 -9.37 8.59
N ASP A 156 -12.74 -8.62 7.62
CA ASP A 156 -13.56 -9.14 6.52
C ASP A 156 -12.71 -9.45 5.27
N CYS A 157 -11.42 -9.12 5.30
CA CYS A 157 -10.50 -9.27 4.18
C CYS A 157 -9.49 -10.41 4.34
N CYS A 158 -9.27 -10.90 5.56
CA CYS A 158 -8.27 -11.93 5.88
C CYS A 158 -8.86 -13.34 6.02
#